data_AF-A0A811T7K7-F1
#
_entry.id   AF-A0A811T7K7-F1
#
_cell.length_a   1.000
_cell.length_b   1.000
_cell.length_c   1.000
_cell.angle_alpha   90.00
_cell.angle_beta   90.00
_cell.angle_gamma   90.00
#
_symmetry.space_group_name_H-M   'P 1'
#
loop_
_entity.id
_entity.type
_entity.pdbx_description
1 polymer ?
#
loop_
_entity_poly.entity_id
_entity_poly.type
_entity_poly.pdbx_seq_one_letter_code
_entity_poly.pdbx_strand_id
1 'polypeptide(L)'
;MFGPTKDAARIEVDKAWTRNFMKKHKIKGCPRFQVFDQTQAVEAHRFIDEIKDVVIKPAGLTGGKGVRVMGDHFNTTEEAKQYTDQVLKKDRVVVEERLIGEEFTLQAFSDGKHLAFTPAVQDHKRAYEGDKGPNTGGMGSYNDATDVLPFMNRDDLDSAKEIMQQTIDALNSENMSYKGVLYGQFMLADHPTVIEYNARFGDPEAMNTLPLLQTDIIDVAQHVAAGTLNTLDVTFEEKASVCKYMVPEGYPEHPLKDSEVTITSVDDSLLFYSSVYERDGKIYTTGSRAIAVVGIAEDLRKAEQRAENAVNSIQGRLYSRHDIGTEQLIQQRIDHMKVLRKG
;
A
#
# COMPACT_ATOMS: atom_id res chain seq x y z
N MET A 1 13.15 15.23 14.08
CA MET A 1 12.89 13.78 13.89
C MET A 1 11.86 13.65 12.78
N PHE A 2 12.15 12.82 11.78
CA PHE A 2 11.24 12.54 10.65
C PHE A 2 10.75 11.10 10.76
N GLY A 3 9.63 10.91 11.45
CA GLY A 3 9.11 9.61 11.83
C GLY A 3 8.27 9.73 13.11
N PRO A 4 7.16 8.98 13.22
CA PRO A 4 6.21 9.17 14.30
C PRO A 4 6.79 8.70 15.62
N THR A 5 6.24 9.22 16.72
CA THR A 5 6.50 8.67 18.05
C THR A 5 6.00 7.24 18.14
N LYS A 6 6.51 6.46 19.10
CA LYS A 6 6.05 5.09 19.33
C LYS A 6 4.53 5.00 19.53
N ASP A 7 3.96 5.96 20.25
CA ASP A 7 2.52 5.98 20.54
C ASP A 7 1.71 6.32 19.28
N ALA A 8 2.15 7.30 18.48
CA ALA A 8 1.49 7.64 17.22
C ALA A 8 1.65 6.54 16.15
N ALA A 9 2.79 5.82 16.15
CA ALA A 9 3.04 4.69 15.24
C ALA A 9 2.09 3.51 15.48
N ARG A 10 1.37 3.48 16.62
CA ARG A 10 0.35 2.48 16.94
C ARG A 10 -0.70 2.30 15.83
N ILE A 11 -0.93 3.35 15.03
CA ILE A 11 -1.82 3.33 13.87
C ILE A 11 -1.48 2.23 12.84
N GLU A 12 -0.22 1.81 12.74
CA GLU A 12 0.22 0.67 11.90
C GLU A 12 0.31 -0.63 12.71
N VAL A 13 0.84 -0.56 13.94
CA VAL A 13 1.27 -1.77 14.69
C VAL A 13 0.12 -2.55 15.34
N ASP A 14 -1.03 -1.91 15.59
CA ASP A 14 -2.19 -2.52 16.26
C ASP A 14 -3.47 -2.20 15.46
N LYS A 15 -3.85 -3.11 14.56
CA LYS A 15 -5.04 -2.94 13.69
C LYS A 15 -6.33 -2.82 14.48
N ALA A 16 -6.43 -3.56 15.58
CA ALA A 16 -7.58 -3.49 16.47
C ALA A 16 -7.69 -2.11 17.14
N TRP A 17 -6.56 -1.54 17.55
CA TRP A 17 -6.55 -0.17 18.05
C TRP A 17 -6.93 0.83 16.97
N THR A 18 -6.35 0.74 15.77
CA THR A 18 -6.65 1.66 14.65
C THR A 18 -8.14 1.69 14.32
N ARG A 19 -8.79 0.52 14.24
CA ARG A 19 -10.24 0.46 14.00
C ARG A 19 -11.06 1.06 15.13
N ASN A 20 -10.74 0.72 16.38
CA ASN A 20 -11.43 1.31 17.53
C ASN A 20 -11.20 2.83 17.63
N PHE A 21 -10.01 3.31 17.28
CA PHE A 21 -9.66 4.72 17.22
C PHE A 21 -10.48 5.45 16.15
N MET A 22 -10.54 4.93 14.92
CA MET A 22 -11.38 5.47 13.86
C MET A 22 -12.86 5.52 14.28
N LYS A 23 -13.38 4.44 14.87
CA LYS A 23 -14.76 4.37 15.37
C LYS A 23 -15.04 5.41 16.46
N LYS A 24 -14.14 5.52 17.44
CA LYS A 24 -14.25 6.46 18.57
C LYS A 24 -14.34 7.91 18.08
N HIS A 25 -13.50 8.27 17.12
CA HIS A 25 -13.41 9.63 16.58
C HIS A 25 -14.32 9.87 15.37
N LYS A 26 -15.13 8.88 14.97
CA LYS A 26 -16.03 8.94 13.82
C LYS A 26 -15.32 9.35 12.53
N ILE A 27 -14.09 8.84 12.36
CA ILE A 27 -13.29 9.07 11.15
C ILE A 27 -14.02 8.45 9.97
N LYS A 28 -14.20 9.23 8.90
CA LYS A 28 -14.82 8.76 7.66
C LYS A 28 -14.03 7.59 7.06
N GLY A 29 -14.70 6.76 6.26
CA GLY A 29 -14.06 5.60 5.62
C GLY A 29 -13.63 4.50 6.60
N CYS A 30 -14.16 4.47 7.83
CA CYS A 30 -14.02 3.30 8.70
C CYS A 30 -15.00 2.21 8.24
N PRO A 31 -14.53 1.01 7.83
CA PRO A 31 -15.43 -0.06 7.45
C PRO A 31 -16.23 -0.55 8.65
N ARG A 32 -17.30 -1.30 8.41
CA ARG A 32 -17.96 -2.09 9.44
C ARG A 32 -17.01 -3.15 9.96
N PHE A 33 -16.75 -3.15 11.27
CA PHE A 33 -15.86 -4.11 11.92
C PHE A 33 -16.28 -4.42 13.34
N GLN A 34 -15.72 -5.50 13.88
CA GLN A 34 -15.64 -5.75 15.31
C GLN A 34 -14.30 -6.42 15.67
N VAL A 35 -13.81 -6.11 16.87
CA VAL A 35 -12.62 -6.74 17.46
C VAL A 35 -13.08 -7.76 18.48
N PHE A 36 -12.45 -8.94 18.47
CA PHE A 36 -12.74 -10.02 19.41
C PHE A 36 -11.46 -10.47 20.11
N ASP A 37 -11.57 -10.65 21.43
CA ASP A 37 -10.54 -11.24 22.27
C ASP A 37 -10.61 -12.77 22.23
N GLN A 38 -9.57 -13.43 22.77
CA GLN A 38 -9.42 -14.90 22.74
C GLN A 38 -10.60 -15.67 23.37
N THR A 39 -11.36 -15.03 24.26
CA THR A 39 -12.52 -15.61 24.94
C THR A 39 -13.84 -15.42 24.19
N GLN A 40 -13.85 -14.73 23.05
CA GLN A 40 -15.06 -14.25 22.37
C GLN A 40 -15.29 -14.92 21.00
N ALA A 41 -14.91 -16.18 20.86
CA ALA A 41 -15.05 -16.91 19.59
C ALA A 41 -16.52 -17.02 19.14
N VAL A 42 -17.46 -17.24 20.07
CA VAL A 42 -18.89 -17.36 19.76
C VAL A 42 -19.47 -16.05 19.22
N GLU A 43 -19.08 -14.92 19.81
CA GLU A 43 -19.47 -13.60 19.34
C GLU A 43 -18.87 -13.29 17.96
N ALA A 44 -17.62 -13.68 17.72
CA ALA A 44 -16.98 -13.55 16.42
C ALA A 44 -17.72 -14.35 15.35
N HIS A 45 -18.11 -15.60 15.64
CA HIS A 45 -18.87 -16.44 14.72
C HIS A 45 -20.23 -15.83 14.38
N ARG A 46 -20.94 -15.31 15.39
CA ARG A 46 -22.23 -14.64 15.19
C ARG A 46 -22.11 -13.41 14.29
N PHE A 47 -21.03 -12.63 14.45
CA PHE A 47 -20.76 -11.47 13.60
C PHE A 47 -20.42 -11.87 12.16
N ILE A 48 -19.66 -12.96 11.98
CA ILE A 48 -19.40 -13.55 10.66
C ILE A 48 -20.70 -14.00 9.98
N ASP A 49 -21.63 -14.63 10.71
CA ASP A 49 -22.91 -15.05 10.15
C ASP A 49 -23.82 -13.88 9.77
N GLU A 50 -23.69 -12.75 10.46
CA GLU A 50 -24.42 -11.52 10.16
C GLU A 50 -23.91 -10.86 8.87
N ILE A 51 -22.60 -10.69 8.72
CA ILE A 51 -22.01 -9.99 7.58
C ILE A 51 -21.84 -10.91 6.36
N LYS A 52 -21.49 -12.18 6.59
CA LYS A 52 -21.17 -13.24 5.63
C LYS A 52 -19.96 -12.97 4.74
N ASP A 53 -19.87 -11.78 4.16
CA ASP A 53 -18.76 -11.38 3.30
C ASP A 53 -17.70 -10.64 4.11
N VAL A 54 -16.71 -11.38 4.61
CA VAL A 54 -15.79 -10.88 5.65
C VAL A 54 -14.32 -10.93 5.26
N VAL A 55 -13.54 -10.08 5.93
CA VAL A 55 -12.08 -10.12 6.00
C VAL A 55 -11.68 -10.39 7.44
N ILE A 56 -10.77 -11.33 7.65
CA ILE A 56 -10.24 -11.70 8.96
C ILE A 56 -8.78 -11.26 9.04
N LYS A 57 -8.46 -10.42 10.02
CA LYS A 57 -7.12 -9.86 10.24
C LYS A 57 -6.65 -10.15 11.67
N PRO A 58 -5.46 -10.73 11.88
CA PRO A 58 -4.80 -10.72 13.18
C PRO A 58 -4.58 -9.27 13.65
N ALA A 59 -4.75 -9.01 14.95
CA ALA A 59 -4.66 -7.64 15.48
C ALA A 59 -3.23 -7.05 15.38
N GLY A 60 -2.19 -7.85 15.63
CA GLY A 60 -0.80 -7.41 15.57
C GLY A 60 -0.22 -7.16 14.18
N LEU A 61 1.05 -6.73 14.16
CA LEU A 61 1.83 -6.54 12.95
C LEU A 61 2.32 -7.88 12.39
N THR A 62 1.71 -8.32 11.30
CA THR A 62 2.07 -9.59 10.63
C THR A 62 2.72 -9.40 9.26
N GLY A 63 3.04 -8.15 8.88
CA GLY A 63 3.58 -7.82 7.55
C GLY A 63 2.65 -8.28 6.42
N GLY A 64 1.34 -8.08 6.59
CA GLY A 64 0.30 -8.54 5.65
C GLY A 64 0.00 -10.04 5.70
N LYS A 65 0.82 -10.86 6.37
CA LYS A 65 0.60 -12.30 6.47
C LYS A 65 -0.59 -12.60 7.39
N GLY A 66 -1.46 -13.51 6.98
CA GLY A 66 -2.62 -13.92 7.77
C GLY A 66 -3.86 -13.01 7.64
N VAL A 67 -3.80 -11.94 6.83
CA VAL A 67 -5.04 -11.34 6.34
C VAL A 67 -5.67 -12.32 5.36
N ARG A 68 -6.91 -12.72 5.60
CA ARG A 68 -7.65 -13.64 4.72
C ARG A 68 -9.01 -13.07 4.38
N VAL A 69 -9.45 -13.29 3.14
CA VAL A 69 -10.59 -12.61 2.50
C VAL A 69 -11.56 -13.63 1.95
N MET A 70 -12.87 -13.39 2.15
CA MET A 70 -13.95 -14.21 1.58
C MET A 70 -13.90 -14.20 0.05
N GLY A 71 -14.07 -15.38 -0.56
CA GLY A 71 -13.97 -15.60 -2.00
C GLY A 71 -12.55 -15.77 -2.55
N ASP A 72 -11.52 -15.47 -1.75
CA ASP A 72 -10.11 -15.66 -2.13
C ASP A 72 -9.45 -16.75 -1.29
N HIS A 73 -9.56 -16.63 0.03
CA HIS A 73 -8.89 -17.52 0.99
C HIS A 73 -9.85 -18.50 1.69
N PHE A 74 -11.15 -18.19 1.70
CA PHE A 74 -12.22 -19.05 2.19
C PHE A 74 -13.47 -18.89 1.32
N ASN A 75 -14.20 -19.98 1.11
CA ASN A 75 -15.40 -20.05 0.27
C ASN A 75 -16.69 -20.09 1.08
N THR A 76 -16.60 -20.33 2.38
CA THR A 76 -17.77 -20.44 3.29
C THR A 76 -17.53 -19.71 4.60
N THR A 77 -18.62 -19.32 5.27
CA THR A 77 -18.54 -18.72 6.61
C THR A 77 -17.95 -19.67 7.64
N GLU A 78 -18.12 -20.99 7.47
CA GLU A 78 -17.52 -21.99 8.37
C GLU A 78 -15.99 -22.02 8.26
N GLU A 79 -15.43 -21.93 7.04
CA GLU A 79 -13.98 -21.79 6.86
C GLU A 79 -13.44 -20.50 7.48
N ALA A 80 -14.20 -19.39 7.36
CA ALA A 80 -13.87 -18.12 7.99
C ALA A 80 -13.87 -18.24 9.53
N LYS A 81 -14.87 -18.90 10.14
CA LYS A 81 -14.94 -19.16 11.58
C LYS A 81 -13.78 -20.03 12.06
N GLN A 82 -13.47 -21.11 11.35
CA GLN A 82 -12.32 -21.97 11.67
C GLN A 82 -11.00 -21.20 11.65
N TYR A 83 -10.81 -20.32 10.66
CA TYR A 83 -9.62 -19.48 10.63
C TYR A 83 -9.60 -18.46 11.78
N THR A 84 -10.74 -17.87 12.11
CA THR A 84 -10.90 -16.98 13.26
C THR A 84 -10.48 -17.67 14.56
N ASP A 85 -10.90 -18.91 14.78
CA ASP A 85 -10.49 -19.70 15.95
C ASP A 85 -8.98 -19.96 15.99
N GLN A 86 -8.35 -20.17 14.84
CA GLN A 86 -6.90 -20.34 14.76
C GLN A 86 -6.15 -19.06 15.14
N VAL A 87 -6.66 -17.89 14.74
CA VAL A 87 -6.09 -16.59 15.11
C VAL A 87 -6.31 -16.32 16.60
N LEU A 88 -7.52 -16.54 17.12
CA LEU A 88 -7.90 -16.32 18.52
C LEU A 88 -7.09 -17.17 19.52
N LYS A 89 -6.55 -18.31 19.09
CA LYS A 89 -5.60 -19.10 19.92
C LYS A 89 -4.28 -18.37 20.20
N LYS A 90 -3.93 -17.35 19.43
CA LYS A 90 -2.62 -16.68 19.49
C LYS A 90 -2.73 -15.20 19.84
N ASP A 91 -3.74 -14.51 19.31
CA ASP A 91 -3.90 -13.06 19.44
C ASP A 91 -5.38 -12.68 19.30
N ARG A 92 -5.71 -11.41 19.50
CA ARG A 92 -7.02 -10.83 19.13
C ARG A 92 -7.20 -10.84 17.62
N VAL A 93 -8.45 -10.79 17.18
CA VAL A 93 -8.83 -10.77 15.77
C VAL A 93 -9.72 -9.57 15.45
N VAL A 94 -9.50 -8.98 14.29
CA VAL A 94 -10.40 -7.99 13.69
C VAL A 94 -11.16 -8.69 12.57
N VAL A 95 -12.49 -8.69 12.67
CA VAL A 95 -13.38 -9.14 11.60
C VAL A 95 -14.02 -7.91 10.98
N GLU A 96 -13.87 -7.74 9.67
CA GLU A 96 -14.35 -6.60 8.90
C GLU A 96 -15.26 -7.07 7.77
N GLU A 97 -16.14 -6.20 7.28
CA GLU A 97 -16.79 -6.42 5.99
C GLU A 97 -15.76 -6.47 4.85
N ARG A 98 -16.02 -7.29 3.84
CA ARG A 98 -15.22 -7.29 2.62
C ARG A 98 -15.59 -6.07 1.77
N LEU A 99 -14.58 -5.24 1.54
CA LEU A 99 -14.70 -4.09 0.65
C LEU A 99 -14.49 -4.54 -0.80
N ILE A 100 -15.29 -4.02 -1.73
CA ILE A 100 -15.21 -4.30 -3.16
C ILE A 100 -15.00 -2.97 -3.87
N GLY A 101 -13.91 -2.86 -4.61
CA GLY A 101 -13.52 -1.60 -5.23
C GLY A 101 -12.18 -1.71 -5.93
N GLU A 102 -11.60 -0.54 -6.25
CA GLU A 102 -10.22 -0.42 -6.68
C GLU A 102 -9.33 0.11 -5.57
N GLU A 103 -8.24 -0.60 -5.30
CA GLU A 103 -7.28 -0.18 -4.28
C GLU A 103 -6.40 0.96 -4.80
N PHE A 104 -6.18 1.95 -3.94
CA PHE A 104 -5.17 2.98 -4.13
C PHE A 104 -4.52 3.35 -2.79
N THR A 105 -3.34 3.95 -2.90
CA THR A 105 -2.53 4.44 -1.81
C THR A 105 -2.42 5.95 -1.92
N LEU A 106 -2.60 6.64 -0.79
CA LEU A 106 -2.31 8.05 -0.63
C LEU A 106 -1.32 8.24 0.52
N GLN A 107 -0.21 8.91 0.25
CA GLN A 107 0.81 9.21 1.25
C GLN A 107 0.84 10.70 1.53
N ALA A 108 1.22 11.07 2.75
CA ALA A 108 1.38 12.46 3.12
C ALA A 108 2.55 12.65 4.10
N PHE A 109 3.31 13.72 3.90
CA PHE A 109 4.15 14.28 4.94
C PHE A 109 3.26 14.95 5.99
N SER A 110 3.48 14.64 7.25
CA SER A 110 2.77 15.20 8.39
C SER A 110 3.75 15.88 9.32
N ASP A 111 3.47 17.13 9.69
CA ASP A 111 4.19 17.86 10.74
C ASP A 111 3.52 17.74 12.12
N GLY A 112 2.52 16.87 12.21
CA GLY A 112 1.67 16.70 13.38
C GLY A 112 0.49 17.65 13.42
N LYS A 113 0.19 18.42 12.38
CA LYS A 113 -1.05 19.21 12.28
C LYS A 113 -1.52 19.36 10.83
N HIS A 114 -0.58 19.54 9.91
CA HIS A 114 -0.81 19.75 8.49
C HIS A 114 -0.28 18.57 7.70
N LEU A 115 -0.93 18.29 6.57
CA LEU A 115 -0.55 17.25 5.62
C LEU A 115 -0.16 17.86 4.28
N ALA A 116 0.98 17.43 3.74
CA ALA A 116 1.37 17.64 2.35
C ALA A 116 1.35 16.29 1.62
N PHE A 117 0.45 16.15 0.64
CA PHE A 117 0.12 14.87 0.00
C PHE A 117 1.00 14.60 -1.22
N THR A 118 1.36 13.33 -1.43
CA THR A 118 1.91 12.85 -2.69
C THR A 118 0.79 12.63 -3.72
N PRO A 119 1.11 12.45 -5.01
CA PRO A 119 0.19 11.85 -5.97
C PRO A 119 -0.34 10.50 -5.48
N ALA A 120 -1.57 10.14 -5.87
CA ALA A 120 -2.14 8.83 -5.60
C ALA A 120 -1.39 7.74 -6.40
N VAL A 121 -1.19 6.58 -5.77
CA VAL A 121 -0.43 5.46 -6.32
C VAL A 121 -1.31 4.20 -6.28
N GLN A 122 -1.30 3.39 -7.35
CA GLN A 122 -1.84 2.04 -7.29
C GLN A 122 -0.69 1.04 -7.10
N ASP A 123 -0.75 0.24 -6.02
CA ASP A 123 0.15 -0.88 -5.77
C ASP A 123 -0.46 -2.21 -6.25
N HIS A 124 0.42 -3.14 -6.63
CA HIS A 124 0.07 -4.48 -7.10
C HIS A 124 0.63 -5.55 -6.16
N LYS A 125 -0.14 -5.92 -5.13
CA LYS A 125 0.29 -6.88 -4.10
C LYS A 125 0.39 -8.32 -4.59
N ARG A 126 -0.39 -8.72 -5.59
CA ARG A 126 -0.47 -10.13 -6.06
C ARG A 126 0.75 -10.51 -6.88
N ALA A 127 1.27 -11.71 -6.61
CA ALA A 127 2.54 -12.17 -7.16
C ALA A 127 2.57 -12.26 -8.70
N TYR A 128 1.46 -12.64 -9.34
CA TYR A 128 1.42 -12.96 -10.77
C TYR A 128 0.44 -12.07 -11.55
N GLU A 129 0.59 -12.04 -12.88
CA GLU A 129 -0.27 -11.25 -13.76
C GLU A 129 -1.76 -11.57 -13.60
N GLY A 130 -2.60 -10.55 -13.83
CA GLY A 130 -4.04 -10.64 -13.63
C GLY A 130 -4.44 -10.79 -12.16
N ASP A 131 -3.60 -10.27 -11.27
CA ASP A 131 -3.78 -10.23 -9.81
C ASP A 131 -4.00 -11.62 -9.17
N LYS A 132 -3.18 -12.57 -9.63
CA LYS A 132 -3.19 -13.97 -9.19
C LYS A 132 -2.04 -14.28 -8.23
N GLY A 133 -2.18 -15.42 -7.56
CA GLY A 133 -1.18 -15.93 -6.63
C GLY A 133 -1.24 -15.27 -5.25
N PRO A 134 -0.29 -15.60 -4.37
CA PRO A 134 -0.26 -15.09 -3.01
C PRO A 134 -0.03 -13.58 -2.95
N ASN A 135 -0.44 -12.96 -1.84
CA ASN A 135 -0.08 -11.60 -1.51
C ASN A 135 1.42 -11.49 -1.23
N THR A 136 2.03 -10.42 -1.73
CA THR A 136 3.44 -10.05 -1.54
C THR A 136 3.51 -8.70 -0.82
N GLY A 137 4.72 -8.17 -0.62
CA GLY A 137 4.90 -6.77 -0.20
C GLY A 137 4.57 -5.73 -1.27
N GLY A 138 4.27 -6.13 -2.51
CA GLY A 138 4.09 -5.26 -3.68
C GLY A 138 5.05 -5.67 -4.80
N MET A 139 4.52 -6.06 -5.96
CA MET A 139 5.27 -6.45 -7.18
C MET A 139 5.58 -5.26 -8.09
N GLY A 140 5.06 -4.08 -7.75
CA GLY A 140 5.22 -2.86 -8.52
C GLY A 140 4.01 -1.96 -8.32
N SER A 141 4.11 -0.74 -8.82
CA SER A 141 3.13 0.31 -8.57
C SER A 141 3.23 1.41 -9.61
N TYR A 142 2.18 2.21 -9.76
CA TYR A 142 2.18 3.34 -10.68
C TYR A 142 1.44 4.56 -10.14
N ASN A 143 1.84 5.75 -10.60
CA ASN A 143 1.05 6.99 -10.51
C ASN A 143 0.86 7.58 -11.90
N ASP A 144 -0.25 8.29 -12.10
CA ASP A 144 -0.51 9.03 -13.33
C ASP A 144 0.24 10.38 -13.36
N ALA A 145 0.24 11.07 -14.49
CA ALA A 145 0.82 12.40 -14.63
C ALA A 145 0.08 13.49 -13.83
N THR A 146 -1.04 13.13 -13.20
CA THR A 146 -1.82 14.00 -12.30
C THR A 146 -1.86 13.42 -10.88
N ASP A 147 -2.35 14.19 -9.91
CA ASP A 147 -2.53 13.71 -8.53
C ASP A 147 -3.52 12.54 -8.38
N VAL A 148 -4.36 12.29 -9.38
CA VAL A 148 -5.40 11.26 -9.36
C VAL A 148 -5.07 10.12 -10.33
N LEU A 149 -5.43 8.90 -9.96
CA LEU A 149 -5.29 7.73 -10.84
C LEU A 149 -6.38 7.72 -11.92
N PRO A 150 -6.20 7.00 -13.05
CA PRO A 150 -7.13 7.04 -14.18
C PRO A 150 -8.57 6.59 -13.85
N PHE A 151 -8.75 5.77 -12.82
CA PHE A 151 -10.07 5.30 -12.38
C PHE A 151 -10.70 6.20 -11.27
N MET A 152 -9.95 7.18 -10.78
CA MET A 152 -10.37 8.14 -9.74
C MET A 152 -10.88 9.45 -10.35
N ASN A 153 -11.71 10.16 -9.59
CA ASN A 153 -12.02 11.57 -9.81
C ASN A 153 -11.42 12.44 -8.67
N ARG A 154 -11.56 13.76 -8.77
CA ARG A 154 -11.01 14.69 -7.77
C ARG A 154 -11.69 14.57 -6.40
N ASP A 155 -12.99 14.32 -6.37
CA ASP A 155 -13.75 14.17 -5.12
C ASP A 155 -13.31 12.92 -4.34
N ASP A 156 -12.91 11.84 -5.04
CA ASP A 156 -12.35 10.64 -4.42
C ASP A 156 -11.04 10.97 -3.68
N LEU A 157 -10.15 11.72 -4.33
CA LEU A 157 -8.87 12.16 -3.74
C LEU A 157 -9.11 13.10 -2.55
N ASP A 158 -9.96 14.11 -2.73
CA ASP A 158 -10.25 15.10 -1.68
C ASP A 158 -10.91 14.44 -0.46
N SER A 159 -11.76 13.44 -0.67
CA SER A 159 -12.33 12.61 0.40
C SER A 159 -11.26 11.82 1.16
N ALA A 160 -10.31 11.21 0.45
CA ALA A 160 -9.20 10.49 1.07
C ALA A 160 -8.27 11.43 1.87
N LYS A 161 -7.99 12.63 1.35
CA LYS A 161 -7.26 13.68 2.05
C LYS A 161 -7.96 14.10 3.33
N GLU A 162 -9.28 14.29 3.29
CA GLU A 162 -10.09 14.62 4.46
C GLU A 162 -10.02 13.51 5.53
N ILE A 163 -10.13 12.24 5.12
CA ILE A 163 -10.00 11.09 6.03
C ILE A 163 -8.64 11.09 6.73
N MET A 164 -7.55 11.31 5.99
CA MET A 164 -6.21 11.37 6.57
C MET A 164 -6.03 12.57 7.52
N GLN A 165 -6.59 13.74 7.18
CA GLN A 165 -6.55 14.91 8.07
C GLN A 165 -7.34 14.66 9.36
N GLN A 166 -8.54 14.06 9.28
CA GLN A 166 -9.32 13.66 10.47
C GLN A 166 -8.53 12.71 11.38
N THR A 167 -7.75 11.79 10.81
CA THR A 167 -6.86 10.91 11.57
C THR A 167 -5.77 11.68 12.30
N ILE A 168 -5.10 12.62 11.65
CA ILE A 168 -4.07 13.47 12.30
C ILE A 168 -4.68 14.32 13.42
N ASP A 169 -5.82 14.95 13.17
CA ASP A 169 -6.50 15.79 14.16
C ASP A 169 -6.94 14.97 15.39
N ALA A 170 -7.47 13.76 15.17
CA ALA A 170 -7.85 12.85 16.23
C ALA A 170 -6.62 12.39 17.04
N LEU A 171 -5.50 12.09 16.39
CA LEU A 171 -4.26 11.67 17.07
C LEU A 171 -3.74 12.79 17.98
N ASN A 172 -3.76 14.02 17.48
CA ASN A 172 -3.40 15.20 18.26
C ASN A 172 -4.33 15.43 19.45
N SER A 173 -5.63 15.21 19.28
CA SER A 173 -6.60 15.34 20.39
C SER A 173 -6.33 14.39 21.55
N GLU A 174 -5.63 13.28 21.29
CA GLU A 174 -5.18 12.31 22.28
C GLU A 174 -3.70 12.49 22.67
N ASN A 175 -3.09 13.64 22.34
CA ASN A 175 -1.68 13.97 22.59
C ASN A 175 -0.68 13.04 21.89
N MET A 176 -1.08 12.38 20.81
CA MET A 176 -0.21 11.53 19.98
C MET A 176 0.21 12.28 18.71
N SER A 177 1.11 13.25 18.84
CA SER A 177 1.59 14.00 17.66
C SER A 177 2.26 13.07 16.65
N TYR A 178 1.75 13.08 15.42
CA TYR A 178 2.23 12.25 14.32
C TYR A 178 3.08 13.08 13.35
N LYS A 179 4.40 12.92 13.41
CA LYS A 179 5.36 13.59 12.50
C LYS A 179 5.99 12.56 11.59
N GLY A 180 6.16 12.83 10.30
CA GLY A 180 6.76 11.88 9.34
C GLY A 180 5.79 11.56 8.21
N VAL A 181 5.82 10.34 7.68
CA VAL A 181 4.97 9.94 6.55
C VAL A 181 3.78 9.16 7.07
N LEU A 182 2.56 9.63 6.80
CA LEU A 182 1.35 8.85 6.97
C LEU A 182 0.99 8.23 5.62
N TYR A 183 0.89 6.91 5.60
CA TYR A 183 0.43 6.16 4.44
C TYR A 183 -0.98 5.67 4.72
N GLY A 184 -1.93 5.99 3.85
CA GLY A 184 -3.28 5.44 3.87
C GLY A 184 -3.51 4.55 2.66
N GLN A 185 -3.85 3.28 2.88
CA GLN A 185 -4.38 2.42 1.83
C GLN A 185 -5.90 2.48 1.85
N PHE A 186 -6.51 2.67 0.69
CA PHE A 186 -7.94 2.81 0.52
C PHE A 186 -8.48 1.80 -0.48
N MET A 187 -9.69 1.32 -0.22
CA MET A 187 -10.56 0.71 -1.23
C MET A 187 -11.47 1.79 -1.76
N LEU A 188 -11.49 2.01 -3.07
CA LEU A 188 -12.38 2.95 -3.73
C LEU A 188 -13.58 2.24 -4.35
N ALA A 189 -14.78 2.58 -3.88
CA ALA A 189 -16.04 2.15 -4.46
C ALA A 189 -16.90 3.38 -4.80
N ASP A 190 -17.98 3.61 -4.07
CA ASP A 190 -18.71 4.88 -4.06
C ASP A 190 -17.97 5.98 -3.28
N HIS A 191 -17.26 5.60 -2.22
CA HIS A 191 -16.39 6.48 -1.44
C HIS A 191 -15.10 5.75 -0.97
N PRO A 192 -13.99 6.46 -0.70
CA PRO A 192 -12.78 5.84 -0.17
C PRO A 192 -13.00 5.26 1.23
N THR A 193 -12.68 3.98 1.41
CA THR A 193 -12.72 3.30 2.71
C THR A 193 -11.32 2.81 3.09
N VAL A 194 -10.86 3.10 4.31
CA VAL A 194 -9.51 2.79 4.77
C VAL A 194 -9.32 1.29 4.96
N ILE A 195 -8.43 0.70 4.17
CA ILE A 195 -7.97 -0.70 4.34
C ILE A 195 -7.01 -0.78 5.53
N GLU A 196 -6.00 0.09 5.56
CA GLU A 196 -5.01 0.18 6.63
C GLU A 196 -4.24 1.52 6.57
N TYR A 197 -3.58 1.84 7.69
CA TYR A 197 -2.56 2.87 7.75
C TYR A 197 -1.18 2.23 7.93
N ASN A 198 -0.17 2.83 7.31
CA ASN A 198 1.24 2.53 7.61
C ASN A 198 1.92 3.81 8.13
N ALA A 199 2.87 3.63 9.05
CA ALA A 199 3.49 4.70 9.80
C ALA A 199 4.80 5.22 9.16
N ARG A 200 4.94 5.00 7.86
CA ARG A 200 6.16 5.14 7.05
C ARG A 200 5.82 5.18 5.56
N PHE A 201 6.83 5.39 4.73
CA PHE A 201 6.70 5.26 3.28
C PHE A 201 6.24 3.86 2.84
N GLY A 202 5.41 3.82 1.80
CA GLY A 202 5.10 2.60 1.06
C GLY A 202 6.30 2.11 0.26
N ASP A 203 6.38 0.80 0.08
CA ASP A 203 7.36 0.15 -0.80
C ASP A 203 6.58 -0.89 -1.62
N PRO A 204 6.37 -0.68 -2.93
CA PRO A 204 7.15 0.23 -3.81
C PRO A 204 6.69 1.69 -3.95
N GLU A 205 5.62 2.14 -3.31
CA GLU A 205 4.96 3.42 -3.68
C GLU A 205 5.83 4.68 -3.51
N ALA A 206 6.81 4.66 -2.61
CA ALA A 206 7.79 5.73 -2.49
C ALA A 206 8.68 5.88 -3.74
N MET A 207 8.94 4.78 -4.46
CA MET A 207 9.74 4.78 -5.69
C MET A 207 9.00 5.44 -6.86
N ASN A 208 7.68 5.54 -6.80
CA ASN A 208 6.90 6.33 -7.76
C ASN A 208 6.90 7.82 -7.41
N THR A 209 6.73 8.14 -6.13
CA THR A 209 6.41 9.51 -5.69
C THR A 209 7.65 10.34 -5.38
N LEU A 210 8.67 9.78 -4.75
CA LEU A 210 9.87 10.53 -4.37
C LEU A 210 10.70 11.02 -5.56
N PRO A 211 10.88 10.25 -6.64
CA PRO A 211 11.57 10.77 -7.82
C PRO A 211 10.88 11.95 -8.50
N LEU A 212 9.59 12.12 -8.26
CA LEU A 212 8.79 13.23 -8.78
C LEU A 212 8.77 14.43 -7.84
N LEU A 213 9.28 14.32 -6.61
CA LEU A 213 9.27 15.42 -5.65
C LEU A 213 10.22 16.54 -6.11
N GLN A 214 9.68 17.73 -6.35
CA GLN A 214 10.47 18.90 -6.76
C GLN A 214 11.03 19.66 -5.55
N THR A 215 10.29 19.70 -4.45
CA THR A 215 10.71 20.33 -3.20
C THR A 215 11.80 19.49 -2.53
N ASP A 216 12.88 20.11 -2.04
CA ASP A 216 13.97 19.36 -1.40
C ASP A 216 13.45 18.54 -0.21
N ILE A 217 13.71 17.22 -0.23
CA ILE A 217 13.28 16.30 0.83
C ILE A 217 13.85 16.68 2.20
N ILE A 218 15.03 17.31 2.25
CA ILE A 218 15.63 17.84 3.48
C ILE A 218 14.81 19.00 4.02
N ASP A 219 14.36 19.92 3.17
CA ASP A 219 13.48 21.03 3.57
C ASP A 219 12.15 20.50 4.09
N VAL A 220 11.55 19.52 3.41
CA VAL A 220 10.34 18.83 3.87
C VAL A 220 10.57 18.21 5.25
N ALA A 221 11.67 17.49 5.44
CA ALA A 221 11.98 16.84 6.72
C ALA A 221 12.21 17.84 7.86
N GLN A 222 12.83 18.99 7.57
CA GLN A 222 13.02 20.07 8.54
C GLN A 222 11.69 20.70 8.95
N HIS A 223 10.80 21.01 8.00
CA HIS A 223 9.48 21.58 8.30
C HIS A 223 8.56 20.60 9.04
N VAL A 224 8.62 19.31 8.68
CA VAL A 224 7.95 18.23 9.43
C VAL A 224 8.45 18.16 10.87
N ALA A 225 9.76 18.19 11.09
CA ALA A 225 10.32 18.17 12.43
C ALA A 225 9.93 19.42 13.24
N ALA A 226 9.91 20.59 12.60
CA ALA A 226 9.60 21.88 13.21
C ALA A 226 8.10 22.11 13.47
N GLY A 227 7.19 21.40 12.79
CA GLY A 227 5.75 21.67 12.92
C GLY A 227 5.30 22.86 12.06
N THR A 228 5.97 23.10 10.93
CA THR A 228 5.78 24.29 10.07
C THR A 228 5.53 23.91 8.61
N LEU A 229 5.02 22.72 8.33
CA LEU A 229 4.84 22.25 6.94
C LEU A 229 3.84 23.12 6.15
N ASN A 230 2.93 23.81 6.83
CA ASN A 230 2.02 24.76 6.21
C ASN A 230 2.71 26.01 5.60
N THR A 231 3.99 26.23 5.85
CA THR A 231 4.77 27.33 5.25
C THR A 231 5.63 26.89 4.07
N LEU A 232 5.62 25.59 3.74
CA LEU A 232 6.37 25.01 2.64
C LEU A 232 5.40 24.55 1.55
N ASP A 233 5.61 25.00 0.33
CA ASP A 233 4.88 24.48 -0.83
C ASP A 233 5.57 23.19 -1.31
N VAL A 234 4.93 22.05 -1.08
CA VAL A 234 5.46 20.73 -1.45
C VAL A 234 4.85 20.34 -2.79
N THR A 235 5.66 20.40 -3.85
CA THR A 235 5.21 20.14 -5.22
C THR A 235 5.89 18.91 -5.83
N PHE A 236 5.18 18.29 -6.77
CA PHE A 236 5.63 17.12 -7.51
C PHE A 236 5.57 17.43 -9.01
N GLU A 237 6.46 16.83 -9.80
CA GLU A 237 6.41 16.90 -11.26
C GLU A 237 5.14 16.21 -11.79
N GLU A 238 4.47 16.86 -12.74
CA GLU A 238 3.32 16.30 -13.47
C GLU A 238 3.80 15.25 -14.49
N LYS A 239 4.26 14.11 -13.98
CA LYS A 239 4.73 12.96 -14.77
C LYS A 239 4.19 11.66 -14.20
N ALA A 240 3.89 10.74 -15.10
CA ALA A 240 3.55 9.38 -14.74
C ALA A 240 4.81 8.60 -14.37
N SER A 241 4.67 7.63 -13.47
CA SER A 241 5.73 6.67 -13.19
C SER A 241 5.19 5.26 -13.05
N VAL A 242 5.98 4.28 -13.47
CA VAL A 242 5.70 2.85 -13.34
C VAL A 242 6.92 2.17 -12.73
N CYS A 243 6.70 1.57 -11.56
CA CYS A 243 7.69 0.78 -10.83
C CYS A 243 7.39 -0.71 -11.04
N LYS A 244 8.39 -1.48 -11.44
CA LYS A 244 8.31 -2.95 -11.57
C LYS A 244 9.40 -3.59 -10.71
N TYR A 245 9.01 -4.52 -9.85
CA TYR A 245 9.95 -5.31 -9.07
C TYR A 245 10.39 -6.56 -9.83
N MET A 246 11.69 -6.73 -9.92
CA MET A 246 12.33 -7.99 -10.22
C MET A 246 12.62 -8.74 -8.91
N VAL A 247 11.95 -9.88 -8.76
CA VAL A 247 12.05 -10.75 -7.59
C VAL A 247 12.76 -12.06 -7.95
N PRO A 248 13.39 -12.75 -7.00
CA PRO A 248 13.96 -14.06 -7.26
C PRO A 248 12.89 -15.05 -7.73
N GLU A 249 13.22 -15.93 -8.67
CA GLU A 249 12.33 -17.02 -9.07
C GLU A 249 11.78 -17.78 -7.85
N GLY A 250 10.49 -18.08 -7.86
CA GLY A 250 9.80 -18.76 -6.75
C GLY A 250 9.39 -17.87 -5.58
N TYR A 251 9.72 -16.57 -5.57
CA TYR A 251 9.14 -15.60 -4.64
C TYR A 251 7.60 -15.53 -4.83
N PRO A 252 6.80 -15.41 -3.75
CA PRO A 252 7.19 -15.22 -2.35
C PRO A 252 7.35 -16.52 -1.54
N GLU A 253 7.00 -17.67 -2.09
CA GLU A 253 6.90 -18.92 -1.31
C GLU A 253 8.25 -19.62 -1.14
N HIS A 254 8.99 -19.78 -2.24
CA HIS A 254 10.26 -20.50 -2.33
C HIS A 254 11.30 -19.72 -3.16
N PRO A 255 11.68 -18.50 -2.72
CA PRO A 255 12.57 -17.65 -3.50
C PRO A 255 13.97 -18.25 -3.63
N LEU A 256 14.48 -18.30 -4.85
CA LEU A 256 15.83 -18.77 -5.16
C LEU A 256 16.88 -17.72 -4.74
N LYS A 257 17.64 -18.05 -3.69
CA LYS A 257 18.70 -17.18 -3.16
C LYS A 257 20.01 -17.35 -3.94
N ASP A 258 20.93 -16.42 -3.70
CA ASP A 258 22.33 -16.50 -4.13
C ASP A 258 22.50 -16.65 -5.65
N SER A 259 21.55 -16.09 -6.41
CA SER A 259 21.60 -16.09 -7.87
C SER A 259 22.20 -14.78 -8.38
N GLU A 260 23.18 -14.89 -9.28
CA GLU A 260 23.84 -13.74 -9.89
C GLU A 260 22.84 -12.92 -10.72
N VAL A 261 22.97 -11.60 -10.65
CA VAL A 261 22.21 -10.63 -11.44
C VAL A 261 23.18 -9.77 -12.24
N THR A 262 22.93 -9.68 -13.54
CA THR A 262 23.70 -8.85 -14.47
C THR A 262 22.81 -7.73 -14.99
N ILE A 263 23.23 -6.49 -14.77
CA ILE A 263 22.53 -5.30 -15.26
C ILE A 263 23.34 -4.74 -16.43
N THR A 264 22.73 -4.66 -17.61
CA THR A 264 23.42 -4.20 -18.83
C THR A 264 23.31 -2.69 -19.03
N SER A 265 22.09 -2.15 -19.12
CA SER A 265 21.79 -0.72 -19.16
C SER A 265 20.38 -0.48 -18.60
N VAL A 266 20.20 0.64 -17.90
CA VAL A 266 18.89 1.11 -17.41
C VAL A 266 18.75 2.60 -17.64
N ASP A 267 19.38 3.14 -18.67
CA ASP A 267 19.67 4.58 -18.80
C ASP A 267 18.42 5.48 -18.87
N ASP A 268 17.28 4.93 -19.30
CA ASP A 268 15.98 5.63 -19.37
C ASP A 268 15.09 5.38 -18.14
N SER A 269 15.60 4.74 -17.10
CA SER A 269 14.87 4.40 -15.87
C SER A 269 15.72 4.61 -14.62
N LEU A 270 15.07 4.70 -13.48
CA LEU A 270 15.76 4.60 -12.19
C LEU A 270 15.87 3.12 -11.80
N LEU A 271 16.99 2.75 -11.18
CA LEU A 271 17.21 1.41 -10.64
C LEU A 271 17.46 1.51 -9.13
N PHE A 272 16.74 0.69 -8.38
CA PHE A 272 16.86 0.59 -6.93
C PHE A 272 17.23 -0.83 -6.53
N TYR A 273 18.41 -0.99 -5.93
CA TYR A 273 18.76 -2.22 -5.22
C TYR A 273 17.98 -2.29 -3.91
N SER A 274 17.18 -3.34 -3.75
CA SER A 274 16.39 -3.59 -2.55
C SER A 274 17.02 -4.69 -1.70
N SER A 275 16.82 -5.96 -2.08
CA SER A 275 17.29 -7.11 -1.30
C SER A 275 18.32 -7.95 -2.05
N VAL A 276 19.52 -7.39 -2.19
CA VAL A 276 20.69 -8.00 -2.85
C VAL A 276 21.94 -7.84 -2.00
N TYR A 277 23.00 -8.56 -2.35
CA TYR A 277 24.34 -8.33 -1.82
C TYR A 277 25.38 -8.36 -2.93
N GLU A 278 26.53 -7.72 -2.69
CA GLU A 278 27.67 -7.76 -3.60
C GLU A 278 28.74 -8.72 -3.09
N ARG A 279 29.29 -9.53 -3.99
CA ARG A 279 30.48 -10.36 -3.73
C ARG A 279 31.33 -10.41 -4.99
N ASP A 280 32.62 -10.10 -4.86
CA ASP A 280 33.60 -10.12 -5.95
C ASP A 280 33.18 -9.26 -7.17
N GLY A 281 32.57 -8.09 -6.92
CA GLY A 281 32.10 -7.17 -7.96
C GLY A 281 30.82 -7.62 -8.68
N LYS A 282 30.15 -8.66 -8.17
CA LYS A 282 28.90 -9.21 -8.73
C LYS A 282 27.76 -9.08 -7.75
N ILE A 283 26.56 -8.83 -8.27
CA ILE A 283 25.34 -8.69 -7.48
C ILE A 283 24.62 -10.04 -7.40
N TYR A 284 24.16 -10.40 -6.20
CA TYR A 284 23.44 -11.64 -5.93
C TYR A 284 22.12 -11.38 -5.24
N THR A 285 21.10 -12.15 -5.59
CA THR A 285 19.78 -12.09 -4.96
C THR A 285 19.79 -12.65 -3.53
N THR A 286 18.89 -12.14 -2.70
CA THR A 286 18.51 -12.79 -1.45
C THR A 286 17.17 -13.52 -1.61
N GLY A 287 16.35 -13.60 -0.55
CA GLY A 287 15.03 -14.25 -0.56
C GLY A 287 13.84 -13.28 -0.65
N SER A 288 14.08 -12.01 -0.99
CA SER A 288 13.02 -10.99 -1.07
C SER A 288 13.13 -10.21 -2.38
N ARG A 289 12.28 -9.19 -2.56
CA ARG A 289 12.30 -8.29 -3.72
C ARG A 289 13.69 -7.74 -3.98
N ALA A 290 14.28 -8.06 -5.13
CA ALA A 290 15.70 -7.88 -5.36
C ALA A 290 16.00 -6.47 -5.91
N ILE A 291 15.39 -6.14 -7.04
CA ILE A 291 15.65 -4.89 -7.78
C ILE A 291 14.32 -4.30 -8.21
N ALA A 292 14.14 -2.99 -8.02
CA ALA A 292 13.05 -2.25 -8.66
C ALA A 292 13.60 -1.38 -9.79
N VAL A 293 12.85 -1.30 -10.88
CA VAL A 293 13.07 -0.34 -11.95
C VAL A 293 11.88 0.60 -12.05
N VAL A 294 12.15 1.90 -12.25
CA VAL A 294 11.11 2.93 -12.34
C VAL A 294 11.28 3.69 -13.64
N GLY A 295 10.32 3.50 -14.55
CA GLY A 295 10.16 4.35 -15.71
C GLY A 295 9.35 5.59 -15.31
N ILE A 296 9.83 6.77 -15.69
CA ILE A 296 9.14 8.05 -15.48
C ILE A 296 8.95 8.69 -16.86
N ALA A 297 7.75 9.16 -17.18
CA ALA A 297 7.47 9.83 -18.45
C ALA A 297 6.24 10.73 -18.35
N GLU A 298 5.86 11.33 -19.47
CA GLU A 298 4.76 12.28 -19.60
C GLU A 298 3.39 11.61 -19.51
N ASP A 299 3.34 10.29 -19.72
CA ASP A 299 2.13 9.47 -19.65
C ASP A 299 2.46 8.04 -19.21
N LEU A 300 1.45 7.33 -18.68
CA LEU A 300 1.62 5.97 -18.15
C LEU A 300 2.16 4.98 -19.18
N ARG A 301 1.73 5.11 -20.45
CA ARG A 301 2.18 4.22 -21.52
C ARG A 301 3.69 4.33 -21.75
N LYS A 302 4.23 5.55 -21.81
CA LYS A 302 5.68 5.75 -21.97
C LYS A 302 6.45 5.37 -20.71
N ALA A 303 5.90 5.64 -19.52
CA ALA A 303 6.52 5.26 -18.26
C ALA A 303 6.62 3.73 -18.14
N GLU A 304 5.56 3.01 -18.47
CA GLU A 304 5.51 1.55 -18.54
C GLU A 304 6.54 1.01 -19.55
N GLN A 305 6.60 1.58 -20.76
CA GLN A 305 7.57 1.16 -21.77
C GLN A 305 9.02 1.34 -21.31
N ARG A 306 9.33 2.44 -20.61
CA ARG A 306 10.66 2.67 -20.02
C ARG A 306 10.99 1.63 -18.97
N ALA A 307 10.06 1.37 -18.03
CA ALA A 307 10.22 0.36 -17.01
C ALA A 307 10.42 -1.05 -17.60
N GLU A 308 9.62 -1.40 -18.61
CA GLU A 308 9.70 -2.70 -19.29
C GLU A 308 11.02 -2.87 -20.06
N ASN A 309 11.51 -1.83 -20.73
CA ASN A 309 12.83 -1.87 -21.37
C ASN A 309 13.95 -2.10 -20.34
N ALA A 310 13.86 -1.47 -19.16
CA ALA A 310 14.79 -1.68 -18.07
C ALA A 310 14.72 -3.11 -17.51
N VAL A 311 13.52 -3.68 -17.30
CA VAL A 311 13.36 -5.09 -16.92
C VAL A 311 14.07 -6.01 -17.92
N ASN A 312 13.88 -5.80 -19.22
CA ASN A 312 14.49 -6.61 -20.28
C ASN A 312 16.03 -6.49 -20.36
N SER A 313 16.60 -5.47 -19.72
CA SER A 313 18.04 -5.21 -19.69
C SER A 313 18.73 -5.80 -18.44
N ILE A 314 17.96 -6.46 -17.57
CA ILE A 314 18.44 -7.12 -16.37
C ILE A 314 18.32 -8.63 -16.56
N GLN A 315 19.43 -9.34 -16.38
CA GLN A 315 19.54 -10.78 -16.56
C GLN A 315 19.80 -11.47 -15.23
N GLY A 316 19.23 -12.65 -15.05
CA GLY A 316 19.38 -13.46 -13.84
C GLY A 316 18.20 -14.40 -13.68
N ARG A 317 18.18 -15.14 -12.55
CA ARG A 317 17.04 -15.97 -12.17
C ARG A 317 15.98 -15.16 -11.44
N LEU A 318 15.36 -14.28 -12.20
CA LEU A 318 14.42 -13.26 -11.73
C LEU A 318 13.08 -13.38 -12.45
N TYR A 319 12.03 -12.89 -11.80
CA TYR A 319 10.68 -12.74 -12.35
C TYR A 319 10.18 -11.32 -12.06
N SER A 320 9.39 -10.75 -12.97
CA SER A 320 8.67 -9.50 -12.80
C SER A 320 7.28 -9.67 -13.39
N ARG A 321 6.29 -8.98 -12.82
CA ARG A 321 4.98 -8.84 -13.47
C ARG A 321 5.11 -7.87 -14.65
N HIS A 322 4.64 -8.29 -15.82
CA HIS A 322 4.69 -7.46 -17.03
C HIS A 322 3.41 -6.64 -17.27
N ASP A 323 2.32 -6.92 -16.54
CA ASP A 323 1.03 -6.24 -16.70
C ASP A 323 0.91 -4.91 -15.94
N ILE A 324 1.85 -4.61 -15.04
CA ILE A 324 1.85 -3.40 -14.19
C ILE A 324 2.01 -2.15 -15.05
N GLY A 325 1.08 -1.20 -14.90
CA GLY A 325 1.07 0.06 -15.65
C GLY A 325 0.62 -0.06 -17.10
N THR A 326 0.23 -1.25 -17.57
CA THR A 326 -0.22 -1.45 -18.95
C THR A 326 -1.60 -0.83 -19.19
N GLU A 327 -1.82 -0.34 -20.42
CA GLU A 327 -3.11 0.23 -20.83
C GLU A 327 -4.29 -0.74 -20.61
N GLN A 328 -4.06 -2.03 -20.87
CA GLN A 328 -5.09 -3.06 -20.66
C GLN A 328 -5.48 -3.19 -19.19
N LEU A 329 -4.52 -3.27 -18.28
CA LEU A 329 -4.80 -3.39 -16.85
C LEU A 329 -5.49 -2.13 -16.33
N ILE A 330 -4.99 -0.95 -16.69
CA ILE A 330 -5.59 0.34 -16.32
C ILE A 330 -7.05 0.42 -16.81
N GLN A 331 -7.31 0.03 -18.05
CA GLN A 331 -8.66 0.06 -18.61
C GLN A 331 -9.63 -0.86 -17.86
N GLN A 332 -9.17 -2.03 -17.39
CA GLN A 332 -10.00 -2.91 -16.55
C GLN A 332 -10.41 -2.23 -15.24
N ARG A 333 -9.50 -1.48 -14.60
CA ARG A 333 -9.76 -0.72 -13.37
C ARG A 333 -10.78 0.39 -13.60
N ILE A 334 -10.62 1.11 -14.70
CA ILE A 334 -11.56 2.16 -15.13
C ILE A 334 -12.96 1.56 -15.34
N ASP A 335 -13.06 0.44 -16.05
CA ASP A 335 -14.35 -0.18 -16.36
C ASP A 335 -15.01 -0.81 -15.13
N HIS A 336 -14.24 -1.38 -14.21
CA HIS A 336 -14.76 -1.85 -12.93
C HIS A 336 -15.35 -0.70 -12.11
N MET A 337 -14.64 0.44 -11.99
CA MET A 337 -15.18 1.62 -11.31
C MET A 337 -16.44 2.19 -11.98
N LYS A 338 -16.52 2.15 -13.31
CA LYS A 338 -17.75 2.53 -14.04
C LYS A 338 -18.93 1.62 -13.70
N VAL A 339 -18.70 0.34 -13.47
CA VAL A 339 -19.75 -0.60 -13.04
C VAL A 339 -20.17 -0.29 -11.61
N LEU A 340 -19.22 -0.13 -10.70
CA LEU A 340 -19.49 0.17 -9.28
C LEU A 340 -20.26 1.47 -9.09
N ARG A 341 -19.93 2.54 -9.85
CA ARG A 341 -20.62 3.84 -9.76
C ARG A 341 -22.02 3.85 -10.39
N LYS A 342 -22.41 2.82 -11.13
CA LYS A 342 -23.74 2.70 -11.76
C LYS A 342 -24.72 1.85 -10.94
N GLY A 343 -24.21 1.03 -10.01
CA GLY A 343 -25.01 0.17 -9.13
C GLY A 343 -25.50 0.93 -7.91
#